data_AF-A0A9W9U5W0-F1
#
_entry.id   AF-A0A9W9U5W0-F1
#
_cell.length_a   1.000
_cell.length_b   1.000
_cell.length_c   1.000
_cell.angle_alpha   90.00
_cell.angle_beta   90.00
_cell.angle_gamma   90.00
#
_symmetry.space_group_name_H-M   'P 1'
#
loop_
_entity.id
_entity.type
_entity.pdbx_description
1 polymer ?
#
loop_
_entity_poly.entity_id
_entity_poly.type
_entity_poly.pdbx_seq_one_letter_code
_entity_poly.pdbx_strand_id
1 'polypeptide(L)'
;MKLFAALQFLAVTKALASSLKRTQALEISDLSANHYSNVTLGTLQFTIHDPNTDITDDCNVSWNTSSVIQPGLALHKCQHRHFEFGFRYGISDIEFFALVLQQLNGTALGYSVVTAYRTNPRWICVQGSEEGLQERCVWSGTLKVEVD
;
A
#
# COMPACT_ATOMS: atom_id res chain seq x y z
N MET A 1 72.44 3.52 -28.52
CA MET A 1 71.69 3.48 -27.25
C MET A 1 70.25 3.89 -27.53
N LYS A 2 69.29 3.22 -26.88
CA LYS A 2 67.89 3.03 -27.29
C LYS A 2 67.00 4.26 -27.05
N LEU A 3 66.17 4.63 -28.04
CA LEU A 3 65.00 5.50 -27.85
C LEU A 3 63.87 4.68 -27.23
N PHE A 4 63.31 5.13 -26.10
CA PHE A 4 62.09 4.58 -25.52
C PHE A 4 60.95 5.60 -25.68
N ALA A 5 60.01 5.29 -26.58
CA ALA A 5 58.75 6.01 -26.69
C ALA A 5 57.73 5.38 -25.72
N ALA A 6 57.24 6.17 -24.76
CA ALA A 6 56.20 5.74 -23.83
C ALA A 6 54.81 6.05 -24.42
N LEU A 7 54.06 5.01 -24.81
CA LEU A 7 52.65 5.12 -25.17
C LEU A 7 51.80 5.18 -23.90
N GLN A 8 51.11 6.30 -23.67
CA GLN A 8 50.11 6.44 -22.60
C GLN A 8 48.74 6.01 -23.14
N PHE A 9 48.24 4.87 -22.68
CA PHE A 9 46.86 4.45 -22.94
C PHE A 9 45.93 5.14 -21.95
N LEU A 10 45.16 6.13 -22.41
CA LEU A 10 44.03 6.69 -21.68
C LEU A 10 42.88 5.68 -21.70
N ALA A 11 42.74 4.91 -20.63
CA ALA A 11 41.58 4.04 -20.43
C ALA A 11 40.35 4.90 -20.09
N VAL A 12 39.49 5.13 -21.08
CA VAL A 12 38.17 5.74 -20.88
C VAL A 12 37.25 4.69 -20.27
N THR A 13 37.12 4.70 -18.94
CA THR A 13 36.09 3.92 -18.25
C THR A 13 34.74 4.59 -18.50
N LYS A 14 33.97 4.08 -19.47
CA LYS A 14 32.54 4.39 -19.57
C LYS A 14 31.85 3.72 -18.37
N ALA A 15 31.61 4.49 -17.32
CA ALA A 15 30.67 4.09 -16.28
C ALA A 15 29.30 3.93 -16.94
N LEU A 16 28.84 2.69 -17.11
CA LEU A 16 27.44 2.41 -17.42
C LEU A 16 26.63 2.85 -16.20
N ALA A 17 26.03 4.04 -16.28
CA ALA A 17 24.96 4.43 -15.39
C ALA A 17 23.78 3.48 -15.66
N SER A 18 23.74 2.35 -14.97
CA SER A 18 22.52 1.56 -14.88
C SER A 18 21.49 2.45 -14.20
N SER A 19 20.45 2.89 -14.92
CA SER A 19 19.29 3.50 -14.29
C SER A 19 18.65 2.41 -13.44
N LEU A 20 19.07 2.31 -12.17
CA LEU A 20 18.32 1.61 -11.15
C LEU A 20 16.91 2.23 -11.19
N LYS A 21 15.93 1.50 -11.71
CA LYS A 21 14.52 1.82 -11.49
C LYS A 21 14.37 1.87 -9.98
N ARG A 22 14.31 3.07 -9.41
CA ARG A 22 14.03 3.24 -7.99
C ARG A 22 12.60 2.75 -7.81
N THR A 23 12.44 1.59 -7.18
CA THR A 23 11.12 1.11 -6.76
C THR A 23 10.47 2.22 -5.96
N GLN A 24 9.37 2.75 -6.48
CA GLN A 24 8.59 3.77 -5.79
C GLN A 24 7.69 3.04 -4.79
N ALA A 25 7.49 3.63 -3.62
CA ALA A 25 6.62 3.06 -2.60
C ALA A 25 5.69 4.13 -2.07
N LEU A 26 4.40 3.81 -2.05
CA LEU A 26 3.40 4.58 -1.31
C LEU A 26 3.46 4.18 0.16
N GLU A 27 3.23 5.14 1.03
CA GLU A 27 3.17 4.96 2.47
C GLU A 27 1.73 5.04 2.94
N ILE A 28 1.27 4.03 3.67
CA ILE A 28 -0.06 3.97 4.26
C ILE A 28 0.07 4.14 5.77
N SER A 29 -0.59 5.15 6.32
CA SER A 29 -0.76 5.35 7.76
C SER A 29 -2.22 5.16 8.18
N ASP A 30 -2.42 5.00 9.48
CA ASP A 30 -3.75 4.98 10.12
C ASP A 30 -4.72 3.93 9.55
N LEU A 31 -4.15 2.88 8.93
CA LEU A 31 -4.92 1.78 8.39
C LEU A 31 -5.64 1.07 9.54
N SER A 32 -6.97 1.09 9.45
CA SER A 32 -7.85 0.45 10.42
C SER A 32 -9.10 -0.07 9.75
N ALA A 33 -9.65 -1.13 10.31
CA ALA A 33 -10.92 -1.72 9.89
C ALA A 33 -11.75 -2.10 11.12
N ASN A 34 -13.06 -1.97 11.01
CA ASN A 34 -13.99 -2.32 12.07
C ASN A 34 -15.15 -3.16 11.55
N HIS A 35 -15.59 -4.11 12.37
CA HIS A 35 -16.91 -4.75 12.29
C HIS A 35 -17.73 -4.34 13.51
N TYR A 36 -18.94 -3.85 13.26
CA TYR A 36 -19.85 -3.38 14.32
C TYR A 36 -20.78 -4.52 14.78
N SER A 37 -21.04 -4.61 16.08
CA SER A 37 -21.80 -5.73 16.67
C SER A 37 -23.32 -5.55 16.61
N ASN A 38 -23.78 -4.30 16.56
CA ASN A 38 -25.20 -3.93 16.61
C ASN A 38 -25.81 -3.67 15.23
N VAL A 39 -25.00 -3.58 14.19
CA VAL A 39 -25.42 -3.31 12.81
C VAL A 39 -24.58 -4.15 11.84
N THR A 40 -25.14 -4.50 10.69
CA THR A 40 -24.40 -5.19 9.63
C THR A 40 -23.54 -4.20 8.85
N LEU A 41 -22.49 -3.67 9.50
CA LEU A 41 -21.61 -2.63 8.96
C LEU A 41 -20.14 -3.00 9.16
N GLY A 42 -19.39 -2.90 8.08
CA GLY A 42 -17.94 -2.96 8.04
C GLY A 42 -17.39 -1.64 7.56
N THR A 43 -16.26 -1.22 8.12
CA THR A 43 -15.55 0.00 7.71
C THR A 43 -14.08 -0.30 7.56
N LEU A 44 -13.43 0.38 6.63
CA LEU A 44 -11.98 0.40 6.47
C LEU A 44 -11.58 1.82 6.10
N GLN A 45 -10.53 2.33 6.73
CA GLN A 45 -9.99 3.66 6.48
C GLN A 45 -8.46 3.66 6.57
N PHE A 46 -7.82 4.58 5.87
CA PHE A 46 -6.38 4.81 5.89
C PHE A 46 -6.03 6.11 5.16
N THR A 47 -4.80 6.56 5.34
CA THR A 47 -4.22 7.70 4.60
C THR A 47 -3.08 7.21 3.73
N ILE A 48 -3.06 7.60 2.46
CA ILE A 48 -1.97 7.35 1.52
C ILE A 48 -1.10 8.59 1.43
N HIS A 49 0.22 8.40 1.47
CA HIS A 49 1.23 9.41 1.20
C HIS A 49 2.18 8.91 0.09
N ASP A 50 2.34 9.69 -0.98
CA ASP A 50 3.40 9.50 -1.97
C ASP A 50 4.61 10.39 -1.62
N PRO A 51 5.70 9.82 -1.07
CA PRO A 51 6.86 10.58 -0.64
C PRO A 51 7.66 11.22 -1.79
N ASN A 52 7.39 10.86 -3.06
CA ASN A 52 8.07 11.47 -4.20
C ASN A 52 7.41 12.78 -4.65
N THR A 53 6.08 12.85 -4.52
CA THR A 53 5.29 14.01 -4.93
C THR A 53 4.77 14.83 -3.75
N ASP A 54 4.95 14.34 -2.51
CA ASP A 54 4.44 14.94 -1.27
C ASP A 54 2.90 15.06 -1.28
N ILE A 55 2.23 14.18 -2.03
CA ILE A 55 0.77 14.14 -2.13
C ILE A 55 0.23 13.17 -1.08
N THR A 56 -0.80 13.62 -0.35
CA THR A 56 -1.51 12.83 0.64
C THR A 56 -3.00 12.74 0.30
N ASP A 57 -3.65 11.62 0.58
CA ASP A 57 -5.10 11.44 0.39
C ASP A 57 -5.71 10.48 1.42
N ASP A 58 -6.91 10.78 1.88
CA ASP A 58 -7.64 9.99 2.86
C ASP A 58 -8.63 9.06 2.16
N CYS A 59 -8.58 7.78 2.50
CA CYS A 59 -9.32 6.73 1.82
C CYS A 59 -10.20 6.00 2.84
N ASN A 60 -11.46 5.78 2.48
CA ASN A 60 -12.37 5.00 3.31
C ASN A 60 -13.40 4.26 2.47
N VAL A 61 -13.89 3.14 3.01
CA VAL A 61 -15.01 2.39 2.47
C VAL A 61 -15.83 1.84 3.62
N SER A 62 -17.15 1.84 3.44
CA SER A 62 -18.10 1.15 4.31
C SER A 62 -18.90 0.16 3.49
N TRP A 63 -19.18 -1.01 4.04
CA TRP A 63 -20.00 -2.04 3.38
C TRP A 63 -20.94 -2.71 4.37
N ASN A 64 -21.99 -3.35 3.83
CA ASN A 64 -22.84 -4.20 4.64
C ASN A 64 -22.15 -5.54 4.85
N THR A 65 -21.89 -5.96 6.09
CA THR A 65 -21.19 -7.22 6.40
C THR A 65 -21.98 -8.48 6.07
N SER A 66 -23.28 -8.36 5.76
CA SER A 66 -24.08 -9.44 5.17
C SER A 66 -23.73 -9.69 3.70
N SER A 67 -22.84 -8.88 3.13
CA SER A 67 -22.34 -8.96 1.77
C SER A 67 -20.82 -8.79 1.77
N VAL A 68 -20.15 -9.35 0.77
CA VAL A 68 -18.70 -9.16 0.60
C VAL A 68 -18.44 -7.96 -0.29
N ILE A 69 -17.37 -7.21 -0.01
CA ILE A 69 -16.84 -6.29 -1.02
C ILE A 69 -16.38 -7.15 -2.19
N GLN A 70 -16.87 -6.84 -3.40
CA GLN A 70 -16.54 -7.63 -4.58
C GLN A 70 -15.07 -7.40 -5.00
N PRO A 71 -14.42 -8.40 -5.62
CA PRO A 71 -13.09 -8.24 -6.19
C PRO A 71 -13.00 -7.07 -7.18
N GLY A 72 -11.93 -6.28 -7.07
CA GLY A 72 -11.66 -5.17 -7.97
C GLY A 72 -10.34 -4.48 -7.66
N LEU A 73 -9.69 -3.91 -8.66
CA LEU A 73 -8.36 -3.31 -8.51
C LEU A 73 -8.42 -1.88 -7.93
N ALA A 74 -9.22 -1.00 -8.51
CA ALA A 74 -9.25 0.41 -8.11
C ALA A 74 -10.69 0.95 -8.27
N LEU A 75 -11.60 0.45 -7.45
CA LEU A 75 -13.04 0.76 -7.56
C LEU A 75 -13.47 1.93 -6.67
N HIS A 76 -12.68 2.25 -5.64
CA HIS A 76 -13.01 3.27 -4.65
C HIS A 76 -12.07 4.46 -4.79
N LYS A 77 -12.63 5.66 -4.87
CA LYS A 77 -11.86 6.91 -4.90
C LYS A 77 -11.60 7.40 -3.49
N CYS A 78 -10.37 7.83 -3.22
CA CYS A 78 -10.04 8.56 -2.02
C CYS A 78 -10.62 9.99 -2.08
N GLN A 79 -10.64 10.69 -0.95
CA GLN A 79 -11.38 11.92 -0.73
C GLN A 79 -11.02 13.03 -1.73
N HIS A 80 -9.73 13.28 -1.94
CA HIS A 80 -9.20 14.32 -2.82
C HIS A 80 -8.96 13.84 -4.25
N ARG A 81 -9.25 12.55 -4.53
CA ARG A 81 -9.12 11.94 -5.86
C ARG A 81 -7.70 12.06 -6.41
N HIS A 82 -6.71 11.90 -5.54
CA HIS A 82 -5.33 11.67 -5.97
C HIS A 82 -5.07 10.18 -6.18
N PHE A 83 -5.77 9.33 -5.42
CA PHE A 83 -5.66 7.89 -5.49
C PHE A 83 -7.02 7.19 -5.57
N GLU A 84 -6.98 5.98 -6.10
CA GLU A 84 -8.02 4.97 -6.02
C GLU A 84 -7.48 3.73 -5.32
N PHE A 85 -8.38 2.96 -4.71
CA PHE A 85 -8.05 1.69 -4.08
C PHE A 85 -9.11 0.63 -4.35
N GLY A 86 -8.73 -0.60 -4.10
CA GLY A 86 -9.61 -1.75 -4.23
C GLY A 86 -9.06 -2.96 -3.50
N PHE A 87 -9.77 -4.07 -3.66
CA PHE A 87 -9.47 -5.33 -3.01
C PHE A 87 -9.41 -6.42 -4.07
N ARG A 88 -8.21 -6.92 -4.36
CA ARG A 88 -7.98 -7.85 -5.48
C ARG A 88 -8.89 -9.08 -5.44
N TYR A 89 -9.20 -9.56 -4.23
CA TYR A 89 -10.04 -10.73 -3.98
C TYR A 89 -11.32 -10.39 -3.21
N GLY A 90 -11.64 -9.09 -3.09
CA GLY A 90 -12.72 -8.62 -2.23
C GLY A 90 -12.35 -8.60 -0.75
N ILE A 91 -13.36 -8.32 0.10
CA ILE A 91 -13.28 -8.44 1.56
C ILE A 91 -14.48 -9.25 2.05
N SER A 92 -14.20 -10.43 2.60
CA SER A 92 -15.12 -11.21 3.43
C SER A 92 -14.71 -11.25 4.90
N ASP A 93 -13.46 -10.86 5.18
CA ASP A 93 -12.82 -10.95 6.48
C ASP A 93 -11.86 -9.77 6.64
N ILE A 94 -12.03 -8.99 7.70
CA ILE A 94 -11.17 -7.81 7.94
C ILE A 94 -9.80 -8.20 8.48
N GLU A 95 -9.60 -9.45 8.92
CA GLU A 95 -8.30 -9.97 9.34
C GLU A 95 -7.39 -10.31 8.15
N PHE A 96 -7.94 -10.45 6.94
CA PHE A 96 -7.21 -10.84 5.73
C PHE A 96 -7.80 -10.26 4.45
N PHE A 97 -7.04 -9.37 3.80
CA PHE A 97 -7.39 -8.85 2.49
C PHE A 97 -6.17 -8.42 1.67
N ALA A 98 -6.40 -8.22 0.38
CA ALA A 98 -5.37 -7.85 -0.58
C ALA A 98 -5.67 -6.46 -1.14
N LEU A 99 -5.03 -5.44 -0.58
CA LEU A 99 -5.19 -4.04 -0.93
C LEU A 99 -4.47 -3.74 -2.25
N VAL A 100 -5.16 -3.03 -3.14
CA VAL A 100 -4.61 -2.50 -4.38
C VAL A 100 -4.74 -0.99 -4.33
N LEU A 101 -3.68 -0.28 -4.73
CA LEU A 101 -3.63 1.17 -4.81
C LEU A 101 -3.29 1.61 -6.23
N GLN A 102 -3.92 2.68 -6.71
CA GLN A 102 -3.62 3.27 -8.01
C GLN A 102 -3.62 4.80 -7.92
N GLN A 103 -2.63 5.46 -8.51
CA GLN A 103 -2.65 6.91 -8.66
C GLN A 103 -3.54 7.32 -9.84
N LEU A 104 -4.44 8.28 -9.66
CA LEU A 104 -5.44 8.65 -10.68
C LEU A 104 -4.82 9.28 -11.94
N ASN A 105 -3.69 9.95 -11.80
CA ASN A 105 -2.99 10.65 -12.90
C ASN A 105 -1.77 9.88 -13.43
N GLY A 106 -1.55 8.65 -12.95
CA GLY A 106 -0.33 7.88 -13.23
C GLY A 106 -0.60 6.42 -13.56
N THR A 107 0.45 5.71 -13.95
CA THR A 107 0.44 4.25 -14.13
C THR A 107 0.81 3.48 -12.87
N ALA A 108 1.12 4.20 -11.78
CA ALA A 108 1.56 3.61 -10.53
C ALA A 108 0.44 2.76 -9.92
N LEU A 109 0.64 1.43 -9.98
CA LEU A 109 -0.24 0.41 -9.43
C LEU A 109 0.55 -0.35 -8.38
N GLY A 110 0.02 -0.43 -7.17
CA GLY A 110 0.65 -1.12 -6.04
C GLY A 110 -0.25 -2.17 -5.43
N TYR A 111 0.37 -3.14 -4.78
CA TYR A 111 -0.32 -4.27 -4.17
C TYR A 111 0.29 -4.64 -2.81
N SER A 112 -0.56 -4.91 -1.82
CA SER A 112 -0.12 -5.45 -0.54
C SER A 112 -1.14 -6.40 0.07
N VAL A 113 -0.64 -7.48 0.69
CA VAL A 113 -1.47 -8.40 1.48
C VAL A 113 -1.43 -7.97 2.94
N VAL A 114 -2.59 -7.59 3.47
CA VAL A 114 -2.80 -7.23 4.87
C VAL A 114 -3.35 -8.45 5.59
N THR A 115 -2.67 -8.91 6.65
CA THR A 115 -3.04 -10.15 7.33
C THR A 115 -2.65 -10.17 8.80
N ALA A 116 -3.56 -10.62 9.67
CA ALA A 116 -3.31 -10.87 11.08
C ALA A 116 -2.68 -12.25 11.36
N TYR A 117 -2.58 -13.13 10.37
CA TYR A 117 -2.20 -14.54 10.55
C TYR A 117 -0.70 -14.83 10.44
N ARG A 118 0.14 -13.79 10.42
CA ARG A 118 1.61 -13.93 10.39
C ARG A 118 2.18 -14.02 11.80
N THR A 119 3.38 -14.59 11.91
CA THR A 119 4.18 -14.47 13.14
C THR A 119 4.52 -12.99 13.38
N ASN A 120 4.13 -12.46 14.55
CA ASN A 120 4.25 -11.04 14.91
C ASN A 120 3.63 -10.10 13.86
N PRO A 121 2.30 -10.17 13.66
CA PRO A 121 1.63 -9.40 12.61
C PRO A 121 1.66 -7.91 12.97
N ARG A 122 1.84 -7.07 11.94
CA ARG A 122 1.61 -5.62 12.10
C ARG A 122 0.13 -5.27 12.00
N TRP A 123 -0.68 -6.10 11.34
CA TRP A 123 -2.14 -6.00 11.35
C TRP A 123 -2.67 -6.70 12.60
N ILE A 124 -3.12 -5.94 13.58
CA ILE A 124 -3.49 -6.45 14.90
C ILE A 124 -5.01 -6.31 15.05
N CYS A 125 -5.70 -7.43 15.24
CA CYS A 125 -7.14 -7.48 15.43
C CYS A 125 -7.51 -7.82 16.87
N VAL A 126 -8.48 -7.10 17.43
CA VAL A 126 -8.97 -7.28 18.80
C VAL A 126 -10.49 -7.33 18.78
N GLN A 127 -11.05 -8.38 19.38
CA GLN A 127 -12.49 -8.56 19.54
C GLN A 127 -13.02 -7.78 20.75
N GLY A 128 -14.24 -7.24 20.63
CA GLY A 128 -14.93 -6.54 21.72
C GLY A 128 -14.14 -5.36 22.30
N SER A 129 -13.33 -4.71 21.47
CA SER A 129 -12.40 -3.66 21.92
C SER A 129 -13.10 -2.43 22.50
N GLU A 130 -14.31 -2.12 22.03
CA GLU A 130 -15.11 -0.96 22.46
C GLU A 130 -16.62 -1.30 22.37
N GLU A 131 -17.45 -0.56 23.11
CA GLU A 131 -18.91 -0.74 23.06
C GLU A 131 -19.43 -0.50 21.63
N GLY A 132 -20.16 -1.47 21.08
CA GLY A 132 -20.68 -1.43 19.71
C GLY A 132 -19.72 -1.97 18.63
N LEU A 133 -18.46 -2.30 18.96
CA LEU A 133 -17.54 -2.98 18.06
C LEU A 133 -17.51 -4.48 18.33
N GLN A 134 -17.75 -5.28 17.29
CA GLN A 134 -17.50 -6.71 17.33
C GLN A 134 -16.00 -6.98 17.24
N GLU A 135 -15.32 -6.30 16.32
CA GLU A 135 -13.90 -6.48 16.05
C GLU A 135 -13.29 -5.21 15.46
N ARG A 136 -12.05 -4.94 15.84
CA ARG A 136 -11.26 -3.83 15.32
C ARG A 136 -9.87 -4.31 14.96
N CYS A 137 -9.42 -4.00 13.76
CA CYS A 137 -8.08 -4.25 13.29
C CYS A 137 -7.35 -2.94 13.01
N VAL A 138 -6.08 -2.85 13.41
CA VAL A 138 -5.24 -1.66 13.18
C VAL A 138 -3.84 -2.09 12.74
N TRP A 139 -3.27 -1.36 11.78
CA TRP A 139 -1.89 -1.57 11.37
C TRP A 139 -0.93 -0.83 12.32
N SER A 140 0.08 -1.54 12.81
CA SER A 140 1.14 -0.97 13.65
C SER A 140 2.23 -0.33 12.79
N GLY A 141 2.29 1.00 12.83
CA GLY A 141 3.27 1.82 12.09
C GLY A 141 2.80 2.17 10.68
N THR A 142 3.73 2.28 9.74
CA THR A 142 3.46 2.60 8.34
C THR A 142 3.56 1.33 7.48
N LEU A 143 2.56 1.09 6.63
CA LEU A 143 2.62 0.05 5.60
C LEU A 143 3.22 0.66 4.32
N LYS A 144 4.26 0.04 3.78
CA LYS A 144 4.85 0.43 2.49
C LYS A 144 4.29 -0.46 1.38
N VAL A 145 3.82 0.15 0.31
CA VAL A 145 3.28 -0.54 -0.86
C VAL A 145 4.11 -0.15 -2.07
N GLU A 146 4.85 -1.11 -2.62
CA GLU A 146 5.63 -0.91 -3.85
C GLU A 146 4.68 -0.67 -5.03
N VAL A 147 5.02 0.28 -5.89
CA VAL A 147 4.30 0.62 -7.11
C VAL A 147 5.22 0.57 -8.34
N ASP A 148 4.67 0.10 -9.46
CA ASP A 148 5.37 -0.08 -10.74
C ASP A 148 5.53 1.21 -11.59
#